data_AF-W4VE38-F1
#
_entry.id   AF-W4VE38-F1
#
_cell.length_a   1.000
_cell.length_b   1.000
_cell.length_c   1.000
_cell.angle_alpha   90.00
_cell.angle_beta   90.00
_cell.angle_gamma   90.00
#
_symmetry.space_group_name_H-M   'P 1'
#
loop_
_entity.id
_entity.type
_entity.pdbx_description
1 polymer ?
#
loop_
_entity_poly.entity_id
_entity_poly.type
_entity_poly.pdbx_seq_one_letter_code
_entity_poly.pdbx_strand_id
1 'polypeptide(L)'
;MEQLVELGETRENRIYSENELEHVIVYQDKEVIVPQEIFHMEFGQEDFFGNMKTIEEMRNYGYRTFGELPIDFQQLEQLKGGVGTVKVEQIFATLETVVESMLEDNKLNQMADDERLTYKLNQFVNWYHDVSNLDQPLISQRISAKYFKFVKKRYSAYLNGNHLTLEQLGNKEGVTRERIRQILKKGDGQLIEKWRKIHSLLQNKLRENGGIILAECLNKESEAFFMLLHAFETEGIYFDVINHTAILTVKDKHELESYVETIQQEVQRAFSLHVITNEELKTYSKERSIVDHVNVKIIFEIALDAVNWLSDDQGVLKNMTKSDAVEMVMLQYPNGVEVYKREDELINKANDLMPNSFHGERSFNAIIGREDNQDRFALWGAW
;
A
#
# COMPACT_ATOMS: atom_id res chain seq x y z
N MET A 1 1.37 -19.62 -86.24
CA MET A 1 1.36 -20.57 -85.10
C MET A 1 2.27 -20.01 -84.03
N GLU A 2 1.91 -19.65 -82.81
CA GLU A 2 0.67 -19.49 -82.00
C GLU A 2 1.25 -18.90 -80.67
N GLN A 3 0.86 -17.73 -80.14
CA GLN A 3 -0.24 -17.44 -79.19
C GLN A 3 -0.40 -18.50 -78.07
N LEU A 4 -0.66 -18.27 -76.77
CA LEU A 4 -0.94 -17.14 -75.85
C LEU A 4 -1.24 -17.77 -74.44
N VAL A 5 -1.18 -16.98 -73.35
CA VAL A 5 -2.01 -17.07 -72.09
C VAL A 5 -1.61 -18.04 -70.93
N GLU A 6 -1.12 -17.43 -69.84
CA GLU A 6 -1.74 -17.23 -68.50
C GLU A 6 -2.52 -18.33 -67.74
N LEU A 7 -2.52 -18.18 -66.39
CA LEU A 7 -3.26 -18.87 -65.31
C LEU A 7 -2.59 -20.18 -64.84
N GLY A 8 -2.23 -20.41 -63.58
CA GLY A 8 -2.75 -19.89 -62.31
C GLY A 8 -3.20 -21.11 -61.50
N GLU A 9 -2.42 -21.57 -60.52
CA GLU A 9 -2.80 -22.66 -59.60
C GLU A 9 -2.04 -22.44 -58.27
N THR A 10 -2.74 -21.77 -57.34
CA THR A 10 -3.31 -22.33 -56.10
C THR A 10 -2.29 -22.54 -54.98
N ARG A 11 -2.26 -21.58 -54.06
CA ARG A 11 -1.86 -21.77 -52.66
C ARG A 11 -2.80 -22.82 -52.06
N GLU A 12 -2.42 -24.09 -52.17
CA GLU A 12 -3.11 -25.20 -51.53
C GLU A 12 -2.97 -25.10 -50.00
N ASN A 13 -4.12 -24.97 -49.35
CA ASN A 13 -4.53 -25.69 -48.14
C ASN A 13 -3.41 -26.01 -47.13
N ARG A 14 -3.14 -25.06 -46.23
CA ARG A 14 -2.81 -25.42 -44.85
C ARG A 14 -4.13 -25.61 -44.10
N ILE A 15 -4.56 -26.87 -44.06
CA ILE A 15 -5.54 -27.39 -43.10
C ILE A 15 -4.92 -27.19 -41.71
N TYR A 16 -5.53 -26.33 -40.90
CA TYR A 16 -5.18 -26.19 -39.49
C TYR A 16 -5.80 -27.35 -38.70
N SER A 17 -4.95 -28.05 -37.94
CA SER A 17 -5.35 -29.10 -37.01
C SER A 17 -6.01 -28.50 -35.77
N GLU A 18 -7.06 -29.17 -35.28
CA GLU A 18 -7.95 -28.83 -34.15
C GLU A 18 -7.32 -28.74 -32.75
N ASN A 19 -6.06 -28.33 -32.59
CA ASN A 19 -5.47 -28.10 -31.26
C ASN A 19 -4.84 -26.71 -31.17
N GLU A 20 -5.57 -25.79 -30.52
CA GLU A 20 -5.12 -24.56 -29.83
C GLU A 20 -4.57 -23.38 -30.68
N LEU A 21 -4.96 -22.10 -30.59
CA LEU A 21 -6.17 -21.35 -30.21
C LEU A 21 -5.79 -19.84 -30.33
N GLU A 22 -5.57 -19.33 -31.54
CA GLU A 22 -5.18 -17.93 -31.80
C GLU A 22 -5.96 -17.35 -32.99
N HIS A 23 -6.51 -16.14 -32.85
CA HIS A 23 -7.18 -15.43 -33.95
C HIS A 23 -6.24 -14.41 -34.55
N VAL A 24 -5.81 -14.71 -35.78
CA VAL A 24 -4.82 -13.89 -36.49
C VAL A 24 -5.56 -12.88 -37.34
N ILE A 25 -5.39 -11.60 -37.01
CA ILE A 25 -5.93 -10.48 -37.76
C ILE A 25 -4.85 -9.98 -38.71
N VAL A 26 -5.18 -9.84 -39.99
CA VAL A 26 -4.26 -9.51 -41.07
C VAL A 26 -4.62 -8.17 -41.70
N TYR A 27 -3.63 -7.30 -41.91
CA TYR A 27 -3.76 -6.07 -42.68
C TYR A 27 -2.47 -5.75 -43.43
N GLN A 28 -2.53 -5.62 -44.77
CA GLN A 28 -1.37 -5.25 -45.61
C GLN A 28 -0.08 -6.03 -45.28
N ASP A 29 -0.17 -7.37 -45.28
CA ASP A 29 0.92 -8.31 -44.98
C ASP A 29 1.47 -8.25 -43.53
N LYS A 30 0.80 -7.54 -42.62
CA LYS A 30 1.07 -7.58 -41.18
C LYS A 30 0.02 -8.40 -40.46
N GLU A 31 0.43 -9.03 -39.37
CA GLU A 31 -0.41 -9.91 -38.57
C GLU A 31 -0.39 -9.45 -37.11
N VAL A 32 -1.56 -9.45 -36.47
CA VAL A 32 -1.72 -9.29 -35.03
C VAL A 32 -2.44 -10.52 -34.51
N ILE A 33 -1.83 -11.16 -33.53
CA ILE A 33 -2.37 -12.36 -32.89
C ILE A 33 -3.24 -11.91 -31.71
N VAL A 34 -4.51 -12.33 -31.72
CA VAL A 34 -5.44 -12.18 -30.59
C VAL A 34 -5.53 -13.52 -29.85
N PRO A 35 -4.98 -13.62 -28.64
CA PRO A 35 -5.08 -14.85 -27.85
C PRO A 35 -6.49 -15.06 -27.29
N GLN A 36 -6.86 -16.32 -27.05
CA GLN A 36 -8.20 -16.69 -26.57
C GLN A 36 -8.55 -16.12 -25.20
N GLU A 37 -7.56 -15.82 -24.38
CA GLU A 37 -7.76 -15.24 -23.06
C GLU A 37 -8.51 -13.91 -23.11
N ILE A 38 -8.40 -13.17 -24.22
CA ILE A 38 -9.04 -11.87 -24.41
C ILE A 38 -10.15 -11.89 -25.47
N PHE A 39 -10.49 -13.05 -26.02
CA PHE A 39 -11.42 -13.19 -27.14
C PHE A 39 -12.77 -12.51 -26.89
N HIS A 40 -13.28 -12.69 -25.68
CA HIS A 40 -14.59 -12.19 -25.26
C HIS A 40 -14.52 -10.84 -24.54
N MET A 41 -13.32 -10.26 -24.39
CA MET A 41 -13.17 -8.95 -23.77
C MET A 41 -13.65 -7.86 -24.73
N GLU A 42 -14.44 -6.93 -24.20
CA GLU A 42 -14.87 -5.76 -24.97
C GLU A 42 -13.71 -4.77 -25.13
N PHE A 43 -13.64 -4.14 -26.30
CA PHE A 43 -12.78 -2.97 -26.52
C PHE A 43 -13.60 -1.67 -26.54
N GLY A 44 -13.04 -0.62 -25.94
CA GLY A 44 -13.64 0.69 -25.76
C GLY A 44 -13.07 1.77 -26.66
N GLN A 45 -13.71 2.94 -26.67
CA GLN A 45 -13.23 4.10 -27.43
C GLN A 45 -11.90 4.63 -26.86
N GLU A 46 -11.71 4.43 -25.56
CA GLU A 46 -10.55 4.77 -24.76
C GLU A 46 -9.30 3.96 -25.12
N ASP A 47 -9.46 2.75 -25.66
CA ASP A 47 -8.35 1.88 -26.04
C ASP A 47 -7.67 2.36 -27.35
N PHE A 48 -8.43 3.05 -28.21
CA PHE A 48 -7.96 3.53 -29.52
C PHE A 48 -8.04 5.05 -29.62
N PHE A 49 -7.11 5.72 -28.95
CA PHE A 49 -7.08 7.18 -28.87
C PHE A 49 -7.02 7.85 -30.26
N GLY A 50 -7.88 8.84 -30.49
CA GLY A 50 -8.00 9.52 -31.79
C GLY A 50 -8.94 8.84 -32.79
N ASN A 51 -9.38 7.60 -32.52
CA ASN A 51 -10.28 6.82 -33.39
C ASN A 51 -11.65 6.50 -32.77
N MET A 52 -12.02 7.21 -31.69
CA MET A 52 -13.23 6.98 -30.88
C MET A 52 -14.52 6.76 -31.69
N LYS A 53 -14.80 7.64 -32.67
CA LYS A 53 -16.01 7.52 -33.52
C LYS A 53 -16.01 6.26 -34.38
N THR A 54 -14.84 5.85 -34.87
CA THR A 54 -14.69 4.67 -35.71
C THR A 54 -14.82 3.40 -34.88
N ILE A 55 -14.32 3.39 -33.64
CA ILE A 55 -14.59 2.29 -32.70
C ILE A 55 -16.08 2.19 -32.37
N GLU A 56 -16.77 3.32 -32.17
CA GLU A 56 -18.22 3.32 -31.94
C GLU A 56 -18.99 2.77 -33.15
N GLU A 57 -18.60 3.15 -34.36
CA GLU A 57 -19.15 2.58 -35.60
C GLU A 57 -18.89 1.07 -35.68
N MET A 58 -17.66 0.60 -35.43
CA MET A 58 -17.33 -0.83 -35.39
C MET A 58 -18.24 -1.59 -34.41
N ARG A 59 -18.46 -1.06 -33.21
CA ARG A 59 -19.36 -1.64 -32.20
C ARG A 59 -20.81 -1.69 -32.65
N ASN A 60 -21.27 -0.67 -33.37
CA ASN A 60 -22.62 -0.63 -33.95
C ASN A 60 -22.81 -1.66 -35.07
N TYR A 61 -21.73 -2.05 -35.75
CA TYR A 61 -21.71 -3.13 -36.74
C TYR A 61 -21.50 -4.53 -36.16
N GLY A 62 -21.41 -4.66 -34.82
CA GLY A 62 -21.30 -5.94 -34.13
C GLY A 62 -19.88 -6.34 -33.75
N TYR A 63 -18.88 -5.50 -33.99
CA TYR A 63 -17.50 -5.71 -33.52
C TYR A 63 -17.35 -5.09 -32.13
N ARG A 64 -17.68 -5.84 -31.08
CA ARG A 64 -17.60 -5.37 -29.68
C ARG A 64 -16.44 -5.97 -28.93
N THR A 65 -16.04 -7.18 -29.31
CA THR A 65 -14.99 -7.96 -28.66
C THR A 65 -13.85 -8.26 -29.62
N PHE A 66 -12.66 -8.57 -29.10
CA PHE A 66 -11.49 -8.87 -29.94
C PHE A 66 -11.70 -10.09 -30.84
N GLY A 67 -12.48 -11.08 -30.38
CA GLY A 67 -12.82 -12.28 -31.16
C GLY A 67 -13.83 -12.04 -32.29
N GLU A 68 -14.55 -10.92 -32.27
CA GLU A 68 -15.48 -10.54 -33.34
C GLU A 68 -14.79 -9.80 -34.49
N LEU A 69 -13.59 -9.25 -34.27
CA LEU A 69 -12.84 -8.53 -35.30
C LEU A 69 -12.61 -9.42 -36.53
N PRO A 70 -12.74 -8.89 -37.76
CA PRO A 70 -12.56 -9.70 -38.96
C PRO A 70 -11.10 -10.13 -39.10
N ILE A 71 -10.87 -11.37 -39.54
CA ILE A 71 -9.54 -11.91 -39.86
C ILE A 71 -8.84 -11.04 -40.90
N ASP A 72 -9.56 -10.62 -41.93
CA ASP A 72 -9.07 -9.61 -42.87
C ASP A 72 -9.55 -8.23 -42.42
N PHE A 73 -8.64 -7.46 -41.83
CA PHE A 73 -8.93 -6.16 -41.26
C PHE A 73 -9.31 -5.12 -42.32
N GLN A 74 -8.97 -5.36 -43.61
CA GLN A 74 -9.35 -4.50 -44.71
C GLN A 74 -10.87 -4.46 -44.92
N GLN A 75 -11.60 -5.48 -44.45
CA GLN A 75 -13.07 -5.51 -44.50
C GLN A 75 -13.73 -4.34 -43.74
N LEU A 76 -13.03 -3.75 -42.76
CA LEU A 76 -13.53 -2.59 -42.03
C LEU A 76 -13.66 -1.34 -42.91
N GLU A 77 -12.96 -1.27 -44.05
CA GLU A 77 -13.07 -0.18 -45.03
C GLU A 77 -14.46 -0.17 -45.71
N GLN A 78 -15.20 -1.27 -45.65
CA GLN A 78 -16.50 -1.44 -46.31
C GLN A 78 -17.69 -1.02 -45.43
N LEU A 79 -17.43 -0.63 -44.17
CA LEU A 79 -18.48 -0.21 -43.24
C LEU A 79 -19.18 1.07 -43.73
N LYS A 80 -20.52 1.05 -43.81
CA LYS A 80 -21.28 2.25 -44.20
C LYS A 80 -21.14 3.28 -43.07
N GLY A 81 -20.42 4.35 -43.36
CA GLY A 81 -19.98 5.34 -42.38
C GLY A 81 -18.67 6.02 -42.79
N GLY A 82 -17.89 5.40 -43.68
CA GLY A 82 -16.68 6.00 -44.23
C GLY A 82 -15.48 5.85 -43.30
N VAL A 83 -15.26 4.63 -42.80
CA VAL A 83 -13.99 4.27 -42.16
C VAL A 83 -12.93 4.22 -43.25
N GLY A 84 -12.35 5.38 -43.58
CA GLY A 84 -11.33 5.47 -44.61
C GLY A 84 -10.09 4.66 -44.25
N THR A 85 -9.37 4.18 -45.26
CA THR A 85 -8.12 3.39 -45.18
C THR A 85 -7.16 3.89 -44.10
N VAL A 86 -6.96 5.22 -44.01
CA VAL A 86 -6.07 5.84 -43.02
C VAL A 86 -6.47 5.52 -41.57
N LYS A 87 -7.78 5.46 -41.26
CA LYS A 87 -8.24 5.13 -39.92
C LYS A 87 -8.11 3.65 -39.61
N VAL A 88 -8.38 2.79 -40.59
CA VAL A 88 -8.18 1.33 -40.44
C VAL A 88 -6.71 1.04 -40.15
N GLU A 89 -5.81 1.67 -40.92
CA GLU A 89 -4.36 1.56 -40.72
C GLU A 89 -3.94 2.06 -39.33
N GLN A 90 -4.45 3.20 -38.87
CA GLN A 90 -4.16 3.73 -37.53
C GLN A 90 -4.63 2.82 -36.41
N ILE A 91 -5.84 2.25 -36.53
CA ILE A 91 -6.38 1.31 -35.53
C ILE A 91 -5.53 0.04 -35.52
N PHE A 92 -5.23 -0.52 -36.68
CA PHE A 92 -4.41 -1.73 -36.80
C PHE A 92 -3.01 -1.51 -36.20
N ALA A 93 -2.39 -0.36 -36.46
CA ALA A 93 -1.08 0.00 -35.91
C ALA A 93 -1.06 0.07 -34.37
N THR A 94 -2.21 0.31 -33.73
CA THR A 94 -2.35 0.31 -32.27
C THR A 94 -2.88 -1.01 -31.70
N LEU A 95 -3.38 -1.91 -32.54
CA LEU A 95 -4.11 -3.11 -32.11
C LEU A 95 -3.23 -4.06 -31.30
N GLU A 96 -1.98 -4.28 -31.72
CA GLU A 96 -1.01 -5.12 -31.00
C GLU A 96 -0.78 -4.60 -29.57
N THR A 97 -0.55 -3.30 -29.40
CA THR A 97 -0.36 -2.68 -28.08
C THR A 97 -1.61 -2.77 -27.21
N VAL A 98 -2.80 -2.65 -27.80
CA VAL A 98 -4.08 -2.79 -27.09
C VAL A 98 -4.28 -4.25 -26.63
N VAL A 99 -4.00 -5.21 -27.50
CA VAL A 99 -4.07 -6.65 -27.19
C VAL A 99 -3.11 -7.00 -26.04
N GLU A 100 -1.86 -6.56 -26.10
CA GLU A 100 -0.88 -6.74 -25.03
C GLU A 100 -1.36 -6.13 -23.71
N SER A 101 -1.88 -4.90 -23.74
CA SER A 101 -2.42 -4.22 -22.56
C SER A 101 -3.61 -4.96 -21.96
N MET A 102 -4.52 -5.48 -22.79
CA MET A 102 -5.69 -6.25 -22.35
C MET A 102 -5.30 -7.61 -21.76
N LEU A 103 -4.32 -8.30 -22.35
CA LEU A 103 -3.76 -9.53 -21.81
C LEU A 103 -3.12 -9.30 -20.45
N GLU A 104 -2.36 -8.21 -20.32
CA GLU A 104 -1.78 -7.82 -19.04
C GLU A 104 -2.87 -7.54 -18.02
N ASP A 105 -3.90 -6.77 -18.37
CA ASP A 105 -5.01 -6.44 -17.47
C ASP A 105 -5.84 -7.66 -17.07
N ASN A 106 -6.07 -8.61 -17.99
CA ASN A 106 -6.75 -9.86 -17.69
C ASN A 106 -5.93 -10.73 -16.72
N LYS A 107 -4.62 -10.90 -16.97
CA LYS A 107 -3.71 -11.61 -16.06
C LYS A 107 -3.71 -10.95 -14.67
N LEU A 108 -3.68 -9.63 -14.62
CA LEU A 108 -3.67 -8.88 -13.37
C LEU A 108 -4.99 -8.96 -12.60
N ASN A 109 -6.12 -9.08 -13.29
CA ASN A 109 -7.44 -9.23 -12.65
C ASN A 109 -7.66 -10.64 -12.09
N GLN A 110 -6.88 -11.64 -12.53
CA GLN A 110 -6.91 -12.99 -11.99
C GLN A 110 -6.00 -13.16 -10.76
N MET A 111 -5.07 -12.22 -10.53
CA MET A 111 -4.19 -12.21 -9.36
C MET A 111 -4.95 -11.73 -8.11
N ALA A 112 -4.55 -12.24 -6.95
CA ALA A 112 -4.98 -11.64 -5.68
C ALA A 112 -4.49 -10.19 -5.58
N ASP A 113 -5.23 -9.32 -4.90
CA ASP A 113 -4.91 -7.89 -4.85
C ASP A 113 -3.52 -7.58 -4.27
N ASP A 114 -3.01 -8.40 -3.35
CA ASP A 114 -1.65 -8.28 -2.80
C ASP A 114 -0.57 -8.62 -3.84
N GLU A 115 -0.78 -9.68 -4.61
CA GLU A 115 0.12 -10.10 -5.68
C GLU A 115 0.12 -9.07 -6.82
N ARG A 116 -1.07 -8.61 -7.21
CA ARG A 116 -1.25 -7.57 -8.23
C ARG A 116 -0.56 -6.27 -7.85
N LEU A 117 -0.71 -5.84 -6.59
CA LEU A 117 -0.03 -4.64 -6.08
C LEU A 117 1.49 -4.81 -6.13
N THR A 118 2.00 -5.95 -5.66
CA THR A 118 3.44 -6.26 -5.67
C THR A 118 4.00 -6.25 -7.09
N TYR A 119 3.30 -6.88 -8.04
CA TYR A 119 3.68 -6.87 -9.45
C TYR A 119 3.76 -5.45 -10.02
N LYS A 120 2.75 -4.61 -9.75
CA LYS A 120 2.74 -3.22 -10.23
C LYS A 120 3.81 -2.35 -9.56
N LEU A 121 4.10 -2.58 -8.28
CA LEU A 121 5.21 -1.92 -7.59
C LEU A 121 6.56 -2.30 -8.19
N ASN A 122 6.76 -3.57 -8.58
CA ASN A 122 7.96 -4.01 -9.28
C ASN A 122 8.10 -3.37 -10.67
N GLN A 123 7.00 -3.27 -11.44
CA GLN A 123 6.99 -2.53 -12.70
C GLN A 123 7.38 -1.05 -12.49
N PHE A 124 6.88 -0.43 -11.42
CA PHE A 124 7.25 0.93 -11.06
C PHE A 124 8.74 1.07 -10.76
N VAL A 125 9.32 0.14 -9.99
CA VAL A 125 10.75 0.14 -9.67
C VAL A 125 11.59 -0.02 -10.95
N ASN A 126 11.24 -0.96 -11.81
CA ASN A 126 11.92 -1.16 -13.09
C ASN A 126 11.87 0.09 -13.97
N TRP A 127 10.67 0.66 -14.13
CA TRP A 127 10.50 1.92 -14.86
C TRP A 127 11.32 3.06 -14.26
N TYR A 128 11.37 3.17 -12.94
CA TYR A 128 12.18 4.19 -12.27
C TYR A 128 13.67 4.02 -12.59
N HIS A 129 14.18 2.79 -12.59
CA HIS A 129 15.58 2.50 -12.97
C HIS A 129 15.86 2.86 -14.43
N ASP A 130 14.94 2.54 -15.34
CA ASP A 130 15.10 2.88 -16.76
C ASP A 130 15.19 4.41 -16.96
N VAL A 131 14.38 5.18 -16.24
CA VAL A 131 14.31 6.64 -16.43
C VAL A 131 15.41 7.38 -15.67
N SER A 132 15.78 6.90 -14.48
CA SER A 132 16.80 7.54 -13.64
C SER A 132 18.22 7.39 -14.21
N ASN A 133 18.45 6.41 -15.08
CA ASN A 133 19.72 6.18 -15.76
C ASN A 133 19.87 6.91 -17.10
N LEU A 134 18.84 7.61 -17.58
CA LEU A 134 18.89 8.35 -18.84
C LEU A 134 19.37 9.80 -18.60
N ASP A 135 20.44 10.21 -19.30
CA ASP A 135 21.00 11.57 -19.25
C ASP A 135 19.99 12.65 -19.72
N GLN A 136 18.99 12.26 -20.51
CA GLN A 136 17.81 13.06 -20.80
C GLN A 136 16.58 12.16 -20.67
N PRO A 137 15.69 12.40 -19.69
CA PRO A 137 14.46 11.63 -19.60
C PRO A 137 13.67 11.85 -20.88
N LEU A 138 13.36 10.73 -21.55
CA LEU A 138 12.63 10.69 -22.80
C LEU A 138 11.43 11.64 -22.75
N ILE A 139 11.38 12.59 -23.68
CA ILE A 139 10.31 13.57 -23.88
C ILE A 139 8.92 12.90 -23.90
N SER A 140 8.86 11.61 -24.26
CA SER A 140 7.65 10.78 -24.27
C SER A 140 6.99 10.55 -22.90
N GLN A 141 7.70 10.75 -21.79
CA GLN A 141 7.21 10.33 -20.47
C GLN A 141 6.50 11.43 -19.65
N ARG A 142 6.39 12.64 -20.18
CA ARG A 142 5.71 13.81 -19.59
C ARG A 142 6.24 14.31 -18.23
N ILE A 143 7.05 13.55 -17.48
CA ILE A 143 7.66 13.94 -16.19
C ILE A 143 8.99 14.66 -16.45
N SER A 144 9.22 15.80 -15.79
CA SER A 144 10.39 16.66 -16.06
C SER A 144 11.69 16.14 -15.43
N ALA A 145 12.83 16.32 -16.11
CA ALA A 145 14.16 16.00 -15.55
C ALA A 145 14.45 16.72 -14.22
N LYS A 146 13.96 17.97 -14.10
CA LYS A 146 14.13 18.77 -12.89
C LYS A 146 13.43 18.15 -11.69
N TYR A 147 12.30 17.47 -11.91
CA TYR A 147 11.59 16.75 -10.86
C TYR A 147 12.47 15.63 -10.28
N PHE A 148 12.96 14.73 -11.12
CA PHE A 148 13.87 13.65 -10.70
C PHE A 148 15.11 14.18 -9.97
N LYS A 149 15.72 15.25 -10.48
CA LYS A 149 16.86 15.90 -9.82
C LYS A 149 16.53 16.36 -8.39
N PHE A 150 15.36 16.97 -8.18
CA PHE A 150 14.96 17.45 -6.85
C PHE A 150 14.58 16.31 -5.90
N VAL A 151 13.88 15.30 -6.39
CA VAL A 151 13.55 14.09 -5.61
C VAL A 151 14.84 13.41 -5.15
N LYS A 152 15.80 13.18 -6.05
CA LYS A 152 17.10 12.60 -5.73
C LYS A 152 17.85 13.37 -4.64
N LYS A 153 17.82 14.71 -4.71
CA LYS A 153 18.42 15.57 -3.67
C LYS A 153 17.70 15.47 -2.33
N ARG A 154 16.36 15.39 -2.31
CA ARG A 154 15.59 15.17 -1.07
C ARG A 154 15.88 13.80 -0.48
N TYR A 155 15.95 12.78 -1.33
CA TYR A 155 16.27 11.42 -0.95
C TYR A 155 17.69 11.30 -0.34
N SER A 156 18.69 11.89 -0.99
CA SER A 156 20.05 11.93 -0.44
C SER A 156 20.11 12.66 0.90
N ALA A 157 19.31 13.73 1.09
CA ALA A 157 19.23 14.40 2.39
C ALA A 157 18.57 13.50 3.45
N TYR A 158 17.47 12.82 3.08
CA TYR A 158 16.74 11.89 3.93
C TYR A 158 17.64 10.77 4.45
N LEU A 159 18.43 10.13 3.57
CA LEU A 159 19.41 9.10 3.98
C LEU A 159 20.47 9.62 4.96
N ASN A 160 20.77 10.91 4.92
CA ASN A 160 21.70 11.57 5.85
C ASN A 160 21.00 12.08 7.13
N GLY A 161 19.76 11.67 7.40
CA GLY A 161 18.96 12.12 8.55
C GLY A 161 18.52 13.58 8.48
N ASN A 162 18.59 14.22 7.31
CA ASN A 162 18.25 15.62 7.11
C ASN A 162 16.99 15.79 6.26
N HIS A 163 16.17 16.78 6.58
CA HIS A 163 15.04 17.17 5.72
C HIS A 163 15.37 18.43 4.93
N LEU A 164 15.47 18.30 3.60
CA LEU A 164 15.81 19.43 2.75
C LEU A 164 14.55 20.24 2.41
N THR A 165 14.49 21.47 2.90
CA THR A 165 13.32 22.33 2.70
C THR A 165 13.26 22.85 1.25
N LEU A 166 12.07 23.27 0.82
CA LEU A 166 11.88 23.90 -0.49
C LEU A 166 12.74 25.16 -0.67
N GLU A 167 12.99 25.89 0.41
CA GLU A 167 13.84 27.08 0.42
C GLU A 167 15.32 26.71 0.23
N GLN A 168 15.80 25.67 0.92
CA GLN A 168 17.15 25.16 0.74
C GLN A 168 17.38 24.60 -0.67
N LEU A 169 16.38 23.89 -1.24
CA LEU A 169 16.42 23.46 -2.64
C LEU A 169 16.51 24.66 -3.58
N GLY A 170 15.69 25.69 -3.35
CA GLY A 170 15.66 26.90 -4.15
C GLY A 170 17.01 27.62 -4.16
N ASN A 171 17.60 27.83 -2.99
CA ASN A 171 18.90 28.48 -2.83
C ASN A 171 20.02 27.70 -3.54
N LYS A 172 20.02 26.36 -3.45
CA LYS A 172 21.03 25.51 -4.11
C LYS A 172 20.91 25.48 -5.63
N GLU A 173 19.74 25.78 -6.18
CA GLU A 173 19.44 25.66 -7.62
C GLU A 173 19.26 27.02 -8.31
N GLY A 174 19.36 28.12 -7.56
CA GLY A 174 19.13 29.47 -8.08
C GLY A 174 17.68 29.69 -8.52
N VAL A 175 16.71 29.06 -7.84
CA VAL A 175 15.28 29.14 -8.17
C VAL A 175 14.46 29.49 -6.92
N THR A 176 13.32 30.14 -7.08
CA THR A 176 12.45 30.47 -5.95
C THR A 176 11.82 29.22 -5.31
N ARG A 177 11.56 29.28 -4.00
CA ARG A 177 10.80 28.26 -3.25
C ARG A 177 9.52 27.84 -3.96
N GLU A 178 8.76 28.81 -4.46
CA GLU A 178 7.49 28.57 -5.15
C GLU A 178 7.68 27.81 -6.46
N ARG A 179 8.76 28.10 -7.20
CA ARG A 179 9.04 27.37 -8.44
C ARG A 179 9.43 25.92 -8.16
N ILE A 180 10.19 25.66 -7.09
CA ILE A 180 10.47 24.28 -6.64
C ILE A 180 9.16 23.56 -6.30
N ARG A 181 8.28 24.20 -5.53
CA ARG A 181 6.96 23.66 -5.16
C ARG A 181 6.13 23.28 -6.39
N GLN A 182 6.07 24.16 -7.39
CA GLN A 182 5.35 23.91 -8.64
C GLN A 182 5.93 22.74 -9.44
N ILE A 183 7.26 22.62 -9.49
CA ILE A 183 7.93 21.52 -10.20
C ILE A 183 7.63 20.19 -9.51
N LEU A 184 7.75 20.14 -8.18
CA LEU A 184 7.43 18.94 -7.40
C LEU A 184 5.96 18.56 -7.54
N LYS A 185 5.04 19.47 -7.24
CA LYS A 185 3.59 19.21 -7.36
C LYS A 185 3.18 18.73 -8.74
N LYS A 186 3.73 19.33 -9.81
CA LYS A 186 3.43 18.90 -11.18
C LYS A 186 3.99 17.50 -11.46
N GLY A 187 5.22 17.21 -11.02
CA GLY A 187 5.82 15.90 -11.21
C GLY A 187 5.11 14.80 -10.43
N ASP A 188 4.74 15.07 -9.17
CA ASP A 188 3.98 14.16 -8.32
C ASP A 188 2.62 13.83 -8.98
N GLY A 189 1.87 14.84 -9.42
CA GLY A 189 0.59 14.60 -10.12
C GLY A 189 0.73 13.81 -11.42
N GLN A 190 1.78 14.05 -12.20
CA GLN A 190 2.08 13.26 -13.40
C GLN A 190 2.49 11.82 -13.07
N LEU A 191 3.16 11.60 -11.94
CA LEU A 191 3.53 10.28 -11.46
C LEU A 191 2.30 9.48 -11.05
N ILE A 192 1.39 10.09 -10.28
CA ILE A 192 0.11 9.50 -9.89
C ILE A 192 -0.74 9.18 -11.12
N GLU A 193 -0.81 10.08 -12.10
CA GLU A 193 -1.56 9.83 -13.33
C GLU A 193 -1.02 8.61 -14.09
N LYS A 194 0.30 8.50 -14.21
CA LYS A 194 0.96 7.36 -14.87
C LYS A 194 0.74 6.05 -14.12
N TRP A 195 0.80 6.09 -12.79
CA TRP A 195 0.67 4.92 -11.92
C TRP A 195 -0.69 4.84 -11.23
N ARG A 196 -1.74 5.35 -11.91
CA ARG A 196 -3.11 5.43 -11.37
C ARG A 196 -3.64 4.09 -10.90
N LYS A 197 -3.29 2.98 -11.58
CA LYS A 197 -3.69 1.63 -11.18
C LYS A 197 -3.16 1.27 -9.78
N ILE A 198 -1.92 1.62 -9.44
CA ILE A 198 -1.37 1.42 -8.08
C ILE A 198 -2.15 2.27 -7.08
N HIS A 199 -2.34 3.55 -7.40
CA HIS A 199 -3.08 4.48 -6.55
C HIS A 199 -4.51 3.98 -6.25
N SER A 200 -5.25 3.55 -7.27
CA SER A 200 -6.61 3.02 -7.12
C SER A 200 -6.66 1.73 -6.28
N LEU A 201 -5.70 0.81 -6.47
CA LEU A 201 -5.60 -0.39 -5.65
C LEU A 201 -5.36 -0.05 -4.17
N LEU A 202 -4.45 0.89 -3.89
CA LEU A 202 -4.18 1.34 -2.52
C LEU A 202 -5.39 2.05 -1.89
N GLN A 203 -6.07 2.92 -2.63
CA GLN A 203 -7.27 3.59 -2.13
C GLN A 203 -8.39 2.62 -1.80
N ASN A 204 -8.61 1.60 -2.63
CA ASN A 204 -9.61 0.57 -2.35
C ASN A 204 -9.26 -0.22 -1.09
N LYS A 205 -8.01 -0.70 -0.99
CA LYS A 205 -7.53 -1.41 0.21
C LYS A 205 -7.64 -0.57 1.47
N LEU A 206 -7.22 0.71 1.42
CA LEU A 206 -7.34 1.63 2.55
C LEU A 206 -8.81 1.81 2.97
N ARG A 207 -9.73 1.94 2.01
CA ARG A 207 -11.16 2.08 2.29
C ARG A 207 -11.75 0.83 2.97
N GLU A 208 -11.34 -0.35 2.52
CA GLU A 208 -11.81 -1.63 3.06
C GLU A 208 -11.21 -1.95 4.43
N ASN A 209 -10.05 -1.37 4.77
CA ASN A 209 -9.30 -1.67 5.98
C ASN A 209 -9.24 -0.49 6.97
N GLY A 210 -10.37 0.18 7.22
CA GLY A 210 -10.46 1.23 8.27
C GLY A 210 -9.55 2.46 8.03
N GLY A 211 -9.03 2.62 6.82
CA GLY A 211 -8.08 3.68 6.46
C GLY A 211 -6.62 3.42 6.81
N ILE A 212 -6.24 2.19 7.22
CA ILE A 212 -4.86 1.83 7.56
C ILE A 212 -4.53 0.42 7.04
N ILE A 213 -3.43 0.27 6.30
CA ILE A 213 -2.94 -1.03 5.80
C ILE A 213 -1.45 -1.24 6.07
N LEU A 214 -1.03 -2.50 6.09
CA LEU A 214 0.39 -2.86 6.13
C LEU A 214 1.08 -2.46 4.82
N ALA A 215 2.31 -1.98 4.95
CA ALA A 215 3.13 -1.49 3.85
C ALA A 215 4.50 -2.16 3.80
N GLU A 216 4.57 -3.45 4.14
CA GLU A 216 5.83 -4.21 4.25
C GLU A 216 6.63 -4.28 2.94
N CYS A 217 5.94 -4.16 1.79
CA CYS A 217 6.57 -4.13 0.47
C CYS A 217 7.16 -2.76 0.09
N LEU A 218 6.91 -1.72 0.89
CA LEU A 218 7.38 -0.36 0.63
C LEU A 218 8.53 -0.02 1.57
N ASN A 219 9.67 0.33 0.99
CA ASN A 219 10.85 0.74 1.74
C ASN A 219 11.25 2.18 1.39
N LYS A 220 11.16 3.11 2.36
CA LYS A 220 11.60 4.51 2.18
C LYS A 220 13.11 4.64 1.91
N GLU A 221 13.92 3.61 2.17
CA GLU A 221 15.33 3.51 1.78
C GLU A 221 15.54 3.08 0.32
N SER A 222 14.48 2.93 -0.47
CA SER A 222 14.56 2.86 -1.93
C SER A 222 14.21 4.22 -2.52
N GLU A 223 15.07 4.79 -3.37
CA GLU A 223 14.80 6.08 -4.03
C GLU A 223 13.48 6.04 -4.83
N ALA A 224 13.19 4.91 -5.47
CA ALA A 224 11.96 4.70 -6.22
C ALA A 224 10.74 4.82 -5.30
N PHE A 225 10.71 4.06 -4.20
CA PHE A 225 9.58 4.10 -3.26
C PHE A 225 9.50 5.43 -2.51
N PHE A 226 10.64 6.05 -2.18
CA PHE A 226 10.65 7.40 -1.62
C PHE A 226 9.93 8.40 -2.52
N MET A 227 10.18 8.34 -3.84
CA MET A 227 9.48 9.17 -4.83
C MET A 227 7.99 8.87 -4.87
N LEU A 228 7.62 7.59 -4.95
CA LEU A 228 6.23 7.15 -5.04
C LEU A 228 5.41 7.55 -3.80
N LEU A 229 5.98 7.35 -2.61
CA LEU A 229 5.36 7.69 -1.33
C LEU A 229 5.12 9.20 -1.19
N HIS A 230 6.06 10.03 -1.66
CA HIS A 230 5.83 11.48 -1.70
C HIS A 230 4.73 11.88 -2.66
N ALA A 231 4.60 11.20 -3.80
CA ALA A 231 3.50 11.47 -4.71
C ALA A 231 2.16 11.07 -4.09
N PHE A 232 2.09 9.91 -3.42
CA PHE A 232 0.90 9.48 -2.67
C PHE A 232 0.49 10.43 -1.54
N GLU A 233 1.47 11.02 -0.85
CA GLU A 233 1.23 12.03 0.18
C GLU A 233 0.44 13.23 -0.37
N THR A 234 0.68 13.61 -1.64
CA THR A 234 -0.08 14.71 -2.28
C THR A 234 -1.55 14.39 -2.56
N GLU A 235 -1.89 13.10 -2.57
CA GLU A 235 -3.25 12.57 -2.75
C GLU A 235 -3.86 12.08 -1.42
N GLY A 236 -3.26 12.43 -0.28
CA GLY A 236 -3.78 12.11 1.05
C GLY A 236 -3.53 10.67 1.51
N ILE A 237 -2.53 9.99 0.94
CA ILE A 237 -2.07 8.68 1.42
C ILE A 237 -0.69 8.86 2.04
N TYR A 238 -0.61 8.65 3.35
CA TYR A 238 0.59 8.86 4.16
C TYR A 238 1.26 7.53 4.48
N PHE A 239 2.59 7.56 4.59
CA PHE A 239 3.39 6.44 5.08
C PHE A 239 3.96 6.76 6.45
N ASP A 240 3.76 5.84 7.39
CA ASP A 240 4.31 5.92 8.73
C ASP A 240 4.86 4.55 9.21
N VAL A 241 5.53 4.54 10.36
CA VAL A 241 6.07 3.34 11.00
C VAL A 241 5.62 3.31 12.46
N ILE A 242 4.86 2.30 12.83
CA ILE A 242 4.44 2.03 14.21
C ILE A 242 5.22 0.81 14.70
N ASN A 243 6.07 0.96 15.72
CA ASN A 243 6.88 -0.13 16.29
C ASN A 243 7.50 -1.06 15.23
N HIS A 244 8.28 -0.48 14.31
CA HIS A 244 8.93 -1.19 13.19
C HIS A 244 7.99 -1.75 12.11
N THR A 245 6.67 -1.62 12.27
CA THR A 245 5.70 -1.99 11.25
C THR A 245 5.40 -0.80 10.35
N ALA A 246 5.80 -0.91 9.10
CA ALA A 246 5.49 0.07 8.06
C ALA A 246 4.00 0.01 7.69
N ILE A 247 3.36 1.17 7.63
CA ILE A 247 1.94 1.30 7.30
C ILE A 247 1.72 2.37 6.22
N LEU A 248 0.62 2.21 5.49
CA LEU A 248 -0.01 3.28 4.73
C LEU A 248 -1.33 3.66 5.39
N THR A 249 -1.65 4.94 5.42
CA THR A 249 -2.92 5.42 5.98
C THR A 249 -3.45 6.65 5.23
N VAL A 250 -4.76 6.84 5.27
CA VAL A 250 -5.42 8.10 4.87
C VAL A 250 -5.56 9.10 6.02
N LYS A 251 -5.24 8.67 7.25
CA LYS A 251 -5.26 9.53 8.43
C LYS A 251 -4.06 10.47 8.37
N ASP A 252 -4.31 11.76 8.58
CA ASP A 252 -3.19 12.67 8.77
C ASP A 252 -2.42 12.34 10.07
N LYS A 253 -1.30 13.02 10.30
CA LYS A 253 -0.45 12.77 11.46
C LYS A 253 -1.21 12.88 12.79
N HIS A 254 -2.08 13.89 12.93
CA HIS A 254 -2.81 14.12 14.18
C HIS A 254 -3.91 13.08 14.39
N GLU A 255 -4.61 12.71 13.32
CA GLU A 255 -5.62 11.66 13.34
C GLU A 255 -5.01 10.28 13.67
N LEU A 256 -3.82 9.99 13.15
CA LEU A 256 -3.10 8.75 13.45
C LEU A 256 -2.61 8.73 14.90
N GLU A 257 -2.02 9.82 15.40
CA GLU A 257 -1.60 9.96 16.80
C GLU A 257 -2.79 9.77 17.75
N SER A 258 -3.92 10.42 17.49
CA SER A 258 -5.15 10.27 18.27
C SER A 258 -5.69 8.84 18.26
N TYR A 259 -5.63 8.17 17.11
CA TYR A 259 -6.02 6.77 16.98
C TYR A 259 -5.13 5.84 17.83
N VAL A 260 -3.81 6.03 17.77
CA VAL A 260 -2.83 5.29 18.57
C VAL A 260 -3.09 5.51 20.07
N GLU A 261 -3.23 6.77 20.50
CA GLU A 261 -3.52 7.12 21.90
C GLU A 261 -4.82 6.49 22.40
N THR A 262 -5.85 6.46 21.56
CA THR A 262 -7.15 5.85 21.91
C THR A 262 -7.00 4.37 22.22
N ILE A 263 -6.31 3.61 21.36
CA ILE A 263 -6.06 2.18 21.59
C ILE A 263 -5.22 1.99 22.86
N GLN A 264 -4.16 2.77 23.04
CA GLN A 264 -3.30 2.67 24.23
C GLN A 264 -4.08 2.95 25.53
N GLN A 265 -4.99 3.93 25.54
CA GLN A 265 -5.87 4.20 26.69
C GLN A 265 -6.86 3.06 26.94
N GLU A 266 -7.39 2.43 25.89
CA GLU A 266 -8.26 1.27 26.03
C GLU A 266 -7.52 0.06 26.60
N VAL A 267 -6.30 -0.22 26.13
CA VAL A 267 -5.41 -1.26 26.69
C VAL A 267 -5.19 -1.00 28.19
N GLN A 268 -4.90 0.25 28.57
CA GLN A 268 -4.72 0.62 29.99
C GLN A 268 -5.97 0.36 30.84
N ARG A 269 -7.17 0.63 30.30
CA ARG A 269 -8.43 0.35 31.00
C ARG A 269 -8.72 -1.14 31.08
N ALA A 270 -8.48 -1.88 30.00
CA ALA A 270 -8.77 -3.31 29.90
C ALA A 270 -7.89 -4.15 30.83
N PHE A 271 -6.62 -3.74 31.01
CA PHE A 271 -5.62 -4.49 31.79
C PHE A 271 -5.19 -3.79 33.08
N SER A 272 -6.02 -2.87 33.59
CA SER A 272 -5.74 -2.19 34.86
C SER A 272 -5.61 -3.21 35.99
N LEU A 273 -4.52 -3.11 36.76
CA LEU A 273 -4.20 -4.00 37.90
C LEU A 273 -4.12 -5.49 37.53
N HIS A 274 -3.73 -5.79 36.29
CA HIS A 274 -3.65 -7.16 35.78
C HIS A 274 -2.25 -7.43 35.18
N VAL A 275 -1.75 -8.66 35.39
CA VAL A 275 -0.54 -9.12 34.68
C VAL A 275 -0.96 -9.58 33.29
N ILE A 276 -0.40 -8.96 32.27
CA ILE A 276 -0.79 -9.16 30.87
C ILE A 276 0.01 -10.31 30.29
N THR A 277 -0.67 -11.32 29.76
CA THR A 277 -0.05 -12.39 28.97
C THR A 277 -0.05 -12.06 27.47
N ASN A 278 0.80 -12.74 26.70
CA ASN A 278 0.82 -12.54 25.25
C ASN A 278 -0.50 -12.95 24.59
N GLU A 279 -1.14 -14.02 25.08
CA GLU A 279 -2.42 -14.48 24.52
C GLU A 279 -3.57 -13.52 24.83
N GLU A 280 -3.60 -12.90 26.00
CA GLU A 280 -4.59 -11.86 26.33
C GLU A 280 -4.42 -10.63 25.42
N LEU A 281 -3.20 -10.15 25.23
CA LEU A 281 -2.94 -9.00 24.35
C LEU A 281 -3.32 -9.32 22.90
N LYS A 282 -2.96 -10.52 22.40
CA LYS A 282 -3.38 -10.98 21.05
C LYS A 282 -4.89 -11.08 20.93
N THR A 283 -5.58 -11.52 21.98
CA THR A 283 -7.05 -11.64 21.98
C THR A 283 -7.68 -10.26 21.88
N TYR A 284 -7.24 -9.31 22.72
CA TYR A 284 -7.64 -7.91 22.62
C TYR A 284 -7.40 -7.34 21.21
N SER A 285 -6.21 -7.58 20.63
CA SER A 285 -5.89 -7.07 19.30
C SER A 285 -6.76 -7.67 18.19
N LYS A 286 -7.13 -8.95 18.29
CA LYS A 286 -8.05 -9.61 17.33
C LYS A 286 -9.46 -9.02 17.42
N GLU A 287 -9.97 -8.85 18.64
CA GLU A 287 -11.30 -8.26 18.85
C GLU A 287 -11.34 -6.83 18.33
N ARG A 288 -10.33 -6.02 18.67
CA ARG A 288 -10.26 -4.62 18.23
C ARG A 288 -10.03 -4.48 16.72
N SER A 289 -9.25 -5.39 16.13
CA SER A 289 -9.06 -5.49 14.67
C SER A 289 -10.38 -5.63 13.92
N ILE A 290 -11.31 -6.44 14.42
CA ILE A 290 -12.64 -6.61 13.82
C ILE A 290 -13.45 -5.32 13.93
N VAL A 291 -13.41 -4.64 15.09
CA VAL A 291 -14.15 -3.39 15.30
C VAL A 291 -13.66 -2.27 14.38
N ASP A 292 -12.34 -2.09 14.30
CA ASP A 292 -11.75 -0.99 13.54
C ASP A 292 -11.60 -1.30 12.03
N HIS A 293 -11.81 -2.57 11.66
CA HIS A 293 -11.54 -3.10 10.32
C HIS A 293 -10.06 -2.90 9.93
N VAL A 294 -9.15 -3.00 10.88
CA VAL A 294 -7.70 -2.81 10.67
C VAL A 294 -7.00 -4.15 10.87
N ASN A 295 -5.89 -4.35 10.13
CA ASN A 295 -5.08 -5.55 10.26
C ASN A 295 -4.63 -5.77 11.72
N VAL A 296 -4.83 -6.99 12.24
CA VAL A 296 -4.50 -7.37 13.63
C VAL A 296 -3.07 -7.06 14.02
N LYS A 297 -2.11 -7.18 13.08
CA LYS A 297 -0.70 -6.88 13.35
C LYS A 297 -0.52 -5.41 13.74
N ILE A 298 -1.21 -4.49 13.06
CA ILE A 298 -1.11 -3.05 13.35
C ILE A 298 -1.66 -2.76 14.76
N ILE A 299 -2.83 -3.31 15.08
CA ILE A 299 -3.43 -3.16 16.42
C ILE A 299 -2.52 -3.73 17.50
N PHE A 300 -1.95 -4.91 17.25
CA PHE A 300 -1.02 -5.55 18.17
C PHE A 300 0.21 -4.69 18.42
N GLU A 301 0.84 -4.13 17.39
CA GLU A 301 2.00 -3.25 17.54
C GLU A 301 1.67 -1.96 18.31
N ILE A 302 0.48 -1.38 18.10
CA ILE A 302 0.02 -0.22 18.88
C ILE A 302 -0.17 -0.60 20.34
N ALA A 303 -0.84 -1.73 20.61
CA ALA A 303 -1.12 -2.20 21.95
C ALA A 303 0.15 -2.61 22.70
N LEU A 304 1.12 -3.18 21.99
CA LEU A 304 2.43 -3.57 22.51
C LEU A 304 3.16 -2.37 23.11
N ASP A 305 3.01 -1.17 22.52
CA ASP A 305 3.65 0.03 23.04
C ASP A 305 3.08 0.49 24.40
N ALA A 306 1.91 0.01 24.82
CA ALA A 306 1.36 0.29 26.14
C ALA A 306 1.86 -0.66 27.23
N VAL A 307 2.61 -1.72 26.89
CA VAL A 307 3.02 -2.80 27.79
C VAL A 307 4.54 -2.83 27.99
N ASN A 308 4.97 -3.02 29.23
CA ASN A 308 6.35 -3.33 29.59
C ASN A 308 6.46 -4.83 29.91
N TRP A 309 7.24 -5.58 29.12
CA TRP A 309 7.43 -7.01 29.30
C TRP A 309 8.53 -7.31 30.32
N LEU A 310 8.19 -8.14 31.30
CA LEU A 310 9.08 -8.60 32.37
C LEU A 310 9.71 -9.95 32.01
N SER A 311 8.99 -10.76 31.23
CA SER A 311 9.45 -12.03 30.66
C SER A 311 8.72 -12.31 29.34
N ASP A 312 8.96 -13.47 28.73
CA ASP A 312 8.35 -13.91 27.46
C ASP A 312 6.82 -13.98 27.48
N ASP A 313 6.17 -14.04 28.65
CA ASP A 313 4.70 -14.14 28.74
C ASP A 313 4.10 -13.35 29.91
N GLN A 314 4.86 -12.43 30.50
CA GLN A 314 4.38 -11.59 31.58
C GLN A 314 4.74 -10.13 31.32
N GLY A 315 3.71 -9.32 31.15
CA GLY A 315 3.79 -7.88 30.97
C GLY A 315 2.97 -7.13 32.00
N VAL A 316 3.30 -5.86 32.18
CA VAL A 316 2.54 -4.90 32.98
C VAL A 316 2.36 -3.62 32.18
N LEU A 317 1.36 -2.81 32.50
CA LEU A 317 1.16 -1.53 31.82
C LEU A 317 2.38 -0.61 32.02
N LYS A 318 2.85 0.07 30.96
CA LYS A 318 4.02 0.97 31.04
C LYS A 318 3.83 2.13 32.01
N ASN A 319 2.59 2.60 32.19
CA ASN A 319 2.25 3.70 33.10
C ASN A 319 1.90 3.23 34.52
N MET A 320 2.11 1.94 34.84
CA MET A 320 1.85 1.39 36.17
C MET A 320 2.65 2.15 37.23
N THR A 321 1.96 2.60 38.28
CA THR A 321 2.56 3.27 39.43
C THR A 321 2.97 2.27 40.51
N LYS A 322 3.77 2.73 41.48
CA LYS A 322 4.10 1.88 42.63
C LYS A 322 2.88 1.48 43.45
N SER A 323 1.87 2.35 43.56
CA SER A 323 0.63 2.04 44.25
C SER A 323 -0.13 0.92 43.53
N ASP A 324 -0.13 0.93 42.19
CA ASP A 324 -0.76 -0.12 41.38
C ASP A 324 -0.06 -1.46 41.58
N ALA A 325 1.28 -1.48 41.56
CA ALA A 325 2.05 -2.68 41.83
C ALA A 325 1.77 -3.25 43.24
N VAL A 326 1.66 -2.38 44.25
CA VAL A 326 1.26 -2.80 45.62
C VAL A 326 -0.14 -3.41 45.61
N GLU A 327 -1.11 -2.76 44.96
CA GLU A 327 -2.47 -3.30 44.87
C GLU A 327 -2.52 -4.65 44.16
N MET A 328 -1.80 -4.80 43.04
CA MET A 328 -1.68 -6.07 42.32
C MET A 328 -1.11 -7.19 43.21
N VAL A 329 -0.15 -6.90 44.08
CA VAL A 329 0.35 -7.87 45.06
C VAL A 329 -0.71 -8.18 46.11
N MET A 330 -1.41 -7.17 46.63
CA MET A 330 -2.46 -7.35 47.65
C MET A 330 -3.64 -8.16 47.14
N LEU A 331 -4.00 -8.02 45.86
CA LEU A 331 -5.05 -8.80 45.20
C LEU A 331 -4.76 -10.33 45.19
N GLN A 332 -3.50 -10.74 45.35
CA GLN A 332 -3.14 -12.16 45.50
C GLN A 332 -3.50 -12.73 46.89
N TYR A 333 -3.87 -11.87 47.85
CA TYR A 333 -4.24 -12.24 49.21
C TYR A 333 -5.70 -11.83 49.51
N PRO A 334 -6.70 -12.53 48.95
CA PRO A 334 -8.11 -12.15 49.08
C PRO A 334 -8.65 -12.18 50.52
N ASN A 335 -7.96 -12.88 51.42
CA ASN A 335 -8.31 -12.95 52.84
C ASN A 335 -7.55 -11.92 53.71
N GLY A 336 -6.83 -10.98 53.08
CA GLY A 336 -5.96 -10.04 53.76
C GLY A 336 -4.55 -10.60 54.03
N VAL A 337 -3.61 -9.70 54.33
CA VAL A 337 -2.22 -10.03 54.65
C VAL A 337 -1.67 -9.08 55.72
N GLU A 338 -1.02 -9.63 56.74
CA GLU A 338 -0.33 -8.85 57.76
C GLU A 338 0.99 -8.30 57.19
N VAL A 339 0.92 -7.12 56.58
CA VAL A 339 2.01 -6.52 55.79
C VAL A 339 3.31 -6.42 56.60
N TYR A 340 3.24 -6.02 57.87
CA TYR A 340 4.41 -5.91 58.75
C TYR A 340 5.13 -7.24 59.04
N LYS A 341 4.43 -8.38 58.97
CA LYS A 341 5.03 -9.70 59.24
C LYS A 341 5.61 -10.36 57.99
N ARG A 342 5.19 -9.93 56.80
CA ARG A 342 5.58 -10.53 55.51
C ARG A 342 6.20 -9.50 54.55
N GLU A 343 6.79 -8.44 55.09
CA GLU A 343 7.27 -7.30 54.30
C GLU A 343 8.28 -7.73 53.22
N ASP A 344 9.27 -8.57 53.56
CA ASP A 344 10.27 -9.04 52.59
C ASP A 344 9.64 -9.81 51.41
N GLU A 345 8.64 -10.65 51.69
CA GLU A 345 7.92 -11.40 50.66
C GLU A 345 7.13 -10.47 49.74
N LEU A 346 6.44 -9.48 50.31
CA LEU A 346 5.64 -8.52 49.56
C LEU A 346 6.51 -7.59 48.72
N ILE A 347 7.68 -7.19 49.25
CA ILE A 347 8.69 -6.45 48.50
C ILE A 347 9.20 -7.27 47.31
N ASN A 348 9.50 -8.55 47.50
CA ASN A 348 9.95 -9.42 46.41
C ASN A 348 8.87 -9.52 45.30
N LYS A 349 7.62 -9.80 45.67
CA LYS A 349 6.50 -9.85 44.72
C LYS A 349 6.25 -8.52 44.00
N ALA A 350 6.44 -7.40 44.68
CA ALA A 350 6.30 -6.08 44.07
C ALA A 350 7.46 -5.75 43.11
N ASN A 351 8.67 -6.20 43.44
CA ASN A 351 9.83 -6.09 42.57
C ASN A 351 9.76 -7.06 41.37
N ASP A 352 9.02 -8.18 41.46
CA ASP A 352 8.73 -9.02 40.30
C ASP A 352 7.91 -8.25 39.25
N LEU A 353 6.98 -7.40 39.69
CA LEU A 353 6.15 -6.56 38.80
C LEU A 353 6.87 -5.27 38.37
N MET A 354 7.71 -4.70 39.23
CA MET A 354 8.41 -3.45 38.97
C MET A 354 9.84 -3.52 39.53
N PRO A 355 10.79 -4.05 38.72
CA PRO A 355 12.13 -4.39 39.17
C PRO A 355 12.88 -3.26 39.86
N ASN A 356 13.60 -3.60 40.94
CA ASN A 356 14.47 -2.71 41.73
C ASN A 356 13.80 -1.46 42.30
N SER A 357 12.47 -1.44 42.39
CA SER A 357 11.73 -0.24 42.77
C SER A 357 11.33 -0.18 44.23
N PHE A 358 11.34 -1.31 44.94
CA PHE A 358 10.95 -1.40 46.35
C PHE A 358 12.18 -1.74 47.21
N HIS A 359 12.78 -0.72 47.83
CA HIS A 359 13.91 -0.85 48.77
C HIS A 359 13.93 0.32 49.79
N GLY A 360 14.47 0.10 51.00
CA GLY A 360 14.68 1.14 52.03
C GLY A 360 13.38 1.82 52.53
N GLU A 361 13.42 3.13 52.84
CA GLU A 361 12.27 3.93 53.32
C GLU A 361 11.13 4.13 52.30
N ARG A 362 11.29 3.62 51.07
CA ARG A 362 10.22 3.53 50.04
C ARG A 362 9.69 2.10 49.93
N SER A 363 9.67 1.38 51.06
CA SER A 363 9.21 0.00 51.14
C SER A 363 7.70 -0.13 50.87
N PHE A 364 7.26 -1.37 50.66
CA PHE A 364 5.87 -1.72 50.42
C PHE A 364 4.93 -1.10 51.49
N ASN A 365 5.34 -1.14 52.77
CA ASN A 365 4.64 -0.52 53.89
C ASN A 365 4.49 1.01 53.75
N ALA A 366 5.55 1.71 53.30
CA ALA A 366 5.55 3.16 53.17
C ALA A 366 4.61 3.69 52.07
N ILE A 367 4.19 2.83 51.13
CA ILE A 367 3.23 3.19 50.07
C ILE A 367 1.80 2.96 50.56
N ILE A 368 1.58 1.88 51.30
CA ILE A 368 0.28 1.58 51.91
C ILE A 368 -0.10 2.64 52.95
N GLY A 369 0.86 3.08 53.77
CA GLY A 369 0.62 4.04 54.85
C GLY A 369 0.38 5.50 54.42
N ARG A 370 0.40 5.82 53.12
CA ARG A 370 0.16 7.20 52.64
C ARG A 370 -1.32 7.55 52.73
N GLU A 371 -1.63 8.76 53.19
CA GLU A 371 -3.02 9.24 53.32
C GLU A 371 -3.80 9.10 52.01
N ASP A 372 -3.19 9.45 50.88
CA ASP A 372 -3.81 9.35 49.53
C ASP A 372 -4.18 7.91 49.11
N ASN A 373 -3.64 6.90 49.80
CA ASN A 373 -3.82 5.48 49.49
C ASN A 373 -4.63 4.74 50.58
N GLN A 374 -5.03 5.40 51.68
CA GLN A 374 -5.71 4.75 52.79
C GLN A 374 -7.05 4.14 52.35
N ASP A 375 -7.86 4.87 51.60
CA ASP A 375 -9.15 4.36 51.08
C ASP A 375 -8.95 3.18 50.12
N ARG A 376 -7.81 3.16 49.42
CA ARG A 376 -7.45 2.14 48.44
C ARG A 376 -7.03 0.82 49.09
N PHE A 377 -6.42 0.84 50.28
CA PHE A 377 -5.90 -0.36 50.95
C PHE A 377 -6.59 -0.72 52.27
N ALA A 378 -7.49 0.13 52.78
CA ALA A 378 -8.20 -0.07 54.05
C ALA A 378 -8.95 -1.41 54.13
N LEU A 379 -9.43 -1.92 53.00
CA LEU A 379 -10.19 -3.17 52.91
C LEU A 379 -9.36 -4.43 53.18
N TRP A 380 -8.02 -4.34 53.11
CA TRP A 380 -7.13 -5.49 53.31
C TRP A 380 -6.57 -5.62 54.73
N GLY A 381 -7.07 -4.80 55.67
CA GLY A 381 -6.67 -4.87 57.08
C GLY A 381 -5.22 -4.46 57.34
N ALA A 382 -4.67 -3.58 56.50
CA ALA A 382 -3.31 -3.05 56.65
C ALA A 382 -3.23 -2.00 57.76
N TRP A 383 -3.32 -2.43 59.01
CA TRP A 383 -3.07 -1.62 60.21
C TRP A 383 -2.31 -2.42 61.26
#